data_AF-A0A667H0G4-F1
#
_entry.id   AF-A0A667H0G4-F1
#
_cell.length_a   1.000
_cell.length_b   1.000
_cell.length_c   1.000
_cell.angle_alpha   90.00
_cell.angle_beta   90.00
_cell.angle_gamma   90.00
#
_symmetry.space_group_name_H-M   'P 1'
#
loop_
_entity.id
_entity.type
_entity.pdbx_description
1 polymer ?
#
loop_
_entity_poly.entity_id
_entity_poly.type
_entity_poly.pdbx_seq_one_letter_code
_entity_poly.pdbx_strand_id
1 'polypeptide(L)' 'MENLTVNIILNGEKLKAFPLRSEIRQGCPLLPFLFNIVLEVLDTAIRQEKRKKRHPN' A
#
# COMPACT_ATOMS: atom_id res chain seq x y z
N MET A 1 10.12 11.52 -21.97
CA MET A 1 9.16 12.00 -20.96
C MET A 1 7.79 11.62 -21.47
N GLU A 2 7.27 10.52 -20.96
CA GLU A 2 6.06 9.88 -21.48
C GLU A 2 4.87 10.52 -20.76
N ASN A 3 4.02 11.23 -21.51
CA ASN A 3 2.77 11.75 -20.97
C ASN A 3 1.74 10.61 -20.98
N LEU A 4 1.77 9.78 -19.94
CA LEU A 4 0.74 8.77 -19.72
C LEU A 4 -0.56 9.50 -19.41
N THR A 5 -1.54 9.37 -20.29
CA THR A 5 -2.85 9.96 -20.10
C THR A 5 -3.78 8.88 -19.57
N VAL A 6 -4.35 9.09 -18.37
CA VAL A 6 -5.26 8.11 -17.76
C VAL A 6 -6.69 8.41 -18.22
N ASN A 7 -7.35 7.36 -18.73
CA ASN A 7 -8.76 7.37 -19.08
C ASN A 7 -9.50 6.50 -18.06
N ILE A 8 -10.34 7.10 -17.21
CA ILE A 8 -11.15 6.37 -16.22
C ILE A 8 -12.54 6.15 -16.81
N ILE A 9 -13.04 4.91 -16.74
CA ILE A 9 -14.41 4.55 -17.10
C ILE A 9 -15.14 4.20 -15.80
N LEU A 10 -16.23 4.91 -15.49
CA LEU A 10 -17.09 4.64 -14.34
C LEU A 10 -18.51 4.41 -14.83
N ASN A 11 -19.10 3.27 -14.48
CA ASN A 11 -20.46 2.90 -14.90
C ASN A 11 -20.70 2.96 -16.42
N GLY A 12 -19.66 2.73 -17.23
CA GLY A 12 -19.73 2.80 -18.69
C GLY A 12 -19.53 4.20 -19.29
N GLU A 13 -19.45 5.24 -18.45
CA GLU A 13 -19.16 6.60 -18.89
C GLU A 13 -17.67 6.90 -18.78
N LYS A 14 -17.09 7.46 -19.84
CA LYS A 14 -15.68 7.84 -19.91
C LYS A 14 -15.51 9.24 -19.32
N LEU A 15 -14.75 9.34 -18.24
CA LEU A 15 -14.42 10.62 -17.61
C LEU A 15 -13.32 11.35 -18.38
N LYS A 16 -13.22 12.66 -18.15
CA LYS A 16 -12.23 13.53 -18.80
C LYS A 16 -10.82 13.03 -18.51
N ALA A 17 -10.06 12.80 -19.58
CA ALA A 17 -8.69 12.33 -19.49
C ALA A 17 -7.80 13.41 -18.85
N PHE A 18 -6.97 13.00 -17.90
CA PHE A 18 -5.98 13.89 -17.28
C PHE A 18 -4.57 13.36 -17.49
N PRO A 19 -3.59 14.26 -17.72
CA PRO A 19 -2.19 13.86 -17.84
C PRO A 19 -1.72 13.36 -16.48
N LEU A 20 -1.25 12.11 -16.44
CA LEU A 20 -0.56 11.57 -15.27
C LEU A 20 0.82 12.20 -15.26
N ARG A 21 0.98 13.28 -14.49
CA ARG A 21 2.31 13.79 -14.17
C ARG A 21 3.00 12.69 -13.35
N SER A 22 3.94 11.96 -13.96
CA SER A 22 4.86 11.11 -13.22
C SER A 22 5.87 12.00 -12.47
N GLU A 23 5.38 12.76 -11.49
CA GLU A 23 6.22 13.56 -10.60
C GLU A 23 6.68 12.71 -9.42
N ILE A 24 7.03 11.45 -9.68
CA ILE A 24 7.54 10.53 -8.67
C ILE A 24 9.01 10.29 -9.02
N ARG A 25 9.90 11.06 -8.40
CA ARG A 25 11.28 10.61 -8.19
C ARG A 25 11.16 9.20 -7.61
N GLN A 26 11.69 8.17 -8.30
CA GLN A 26 11.61 6.77 -7.86
C GLN A 26 11.83 6.68 -6.35
N GLY A 27 10.73 6.50 -5.61
CA GLY A 27 10.70 6.62 -4.17
C GLY A 27 11.31 5.38 -3.54
N CYS A 28 12.52 5.57 -2.99
CA CYS A 28 13.30 4.72 -2.10
C CYS A 28 12.87 3.22 -2.00
N PRO A 29 13.62 2.26 -2.57
CA PRO A 29 13.33 0.83 -2.45
C PRO A 29 13.36 0.29 -1.01
N LEU A 30 13.82 1.08 -0.04
CA LEU A 30 13.81 0.76 1.38
C LEU A 30 12.43 0.84 2.03
N LEU A 31 11.54 1.72 1.57
CA LEU A 31 10.24 1.92 2.22
C LEU A 31 9.32 0.69 2.11
N PRO A 32 9.21 0.02 0.94
CA PRO A 32 8.48 -1.25 0.83
C PRO A 32 9.08 -2.37 1.70
N PHE A 33 10.42 -2.43 1.80
CA PHE A 33 11.11 -3.43 2.61
C PHE A 33 10.88 -3.21 4.12
N LEU A 34 11.00 -1.98 4.59
CA LEU A 34 10.70 -1.60 5.98
C LEU A 34 9.23 -1.85 6.32
N PHE A 35 8.31 -1.61 5.39
CA PHE A 35 6.89 -1.88 5.59
C PHE A 35 6.61 -3.37 5.83
N ASN A 36 7.26 -4.27 5.08
CA ASN A 36 7.11 -5.72 5.28
C ASN A 36 7.61 -6.18 6.66
N ILE A 37 8.73 -5.63 7.15
CA ILE A 37 9.26 -5.94 8.49
C ILE A 37 8.27 -5.51 9.59
N VAL A 38 7.71 -4.31 9.46
CA VAL A 38 6.72 -3.80 10.43
C VAL A 38 5.48 -4.70 10.48
N LEU A 39 5.01 -5.22 9.34
CA LEU A 39 3.87 -6.13 9.29
C LEU A 39 4.17 -7.48 9.96
N GLU A 40 5.35 -8.05 9.74
CA GLU A 40 5.75 -9.33 10.36
C GLU A 40 5.84 -9.22 11.90
N VAL A 41 6.39 -8.12 12.39
CA VAL A 41 6.47 -7.82 13.83
C VAL A 41 5.08 -7.64 14.42
N LEU A 42 4.19 -6.90 13.74
CA LEU A 42 2.83 -6.65 14.20
C LEU A 42 2.03 -7.96 14.31
N ASP A 43 2.11 -8.81 13.30
CA ASP A 43 1.43 -10.11 13.28
C ASP A 43 1.90 -11.04 14.41
N THR A 44 3.20 -11.00 14.71
CA THR A 44 3.79 -11.72 15.84
C THR A 44 3.31 -11.19 17.19
N ALA A 45 3.24 -9.86 17.36
CA ALA A 45 2.70 -9.23 18.56
C ALA A 45 1.23 -9.60 18.79
N ILE A 46 0.41 -9.59 17.73
CA ILE A 46 -1.01 -9.98 17.79
C ILE A 46 -1.16 -11.45 18.18
N ARG A 47 -0.34 -12.35 17.65
CA ARG A 47 -0.33 -13.77 18.05
C ARG A 47 -0.02 -13.95 19.52
N GLN A 48 0.98 -13.23 20.05
CA GLN A 48 1.36 -13.30 21.45
C GLN A 48 0.26 -12.75 22.37
N GLU A 49 -0.34 -11.61 22.00
CA GLU A 49 -1.47 -11.02 22.73
C GLU A 49 -2.67 -12.00 22.79
N LYS A 50 -2.99 -12.65 21.67
CA LYS A 50 -4.04 -13.68 21.61
C LYS A 50 -3.70 -14.91 22.46
N ARG A 51 -2.43 -15.33 22.54
CA ARG A 51 -1.97 -16.44 23.40
C ARG A 51 -2.04 -16.08 24.88
N LYS A 52 -1.60 -14.88 25.27
CA LYS A 52 -1.68 -14.37 26.64
C LYS A 52 -3.13 -14.27 27.15
N LYS A 53 -4.07 -13.89 26.28
CA LYS A 53 -5.50 -13.89 26.62
C LYS A 53 -6.14 -15.27 26.68
N ARG A 54 -5.60 -16.27 25.96
CA ARG A 54 -6.12 -17.65 25.97
C ARG A 54 -5.64 -18.48 27.18
N HIS A 55 -4.49 -18.15 27.74
CA HIS A 55 -4.03 -18.68 29.02
C HIS A 55 -3.94 -17.53 30.03
N PRO A 56 -5.08 -17.10 30.61
CA PRO A 56 -5.02 -16.23 31.76
C PRO A 56 -4.33 -17.03 32.88
N ASN A 57 -3.24 -16.46 33.39
CA ASN A 57 -2.61 -16.94 34.63
C ASN A 57 -3.59 -16.79 35.79
#